data_AF-F4X4D5-F1
#
_entry.id   AF-F4X4D5-F1
#
_cell.length_a   1.000
_cell.length_b   1.000
_cell.length_c   1.000
_cell.angle_alpha   90.00
_cell.angle_beta   90.00
_cell.angle_gamma   90.00
#
_symmetry.space_group_name_H-M   'P 1'
#
loop_
_entity.id
_entity.type
_entity.pdbx_description
1 polymer ?
#
loop_
_entity_poly.entity_id
_entity_poly.type
_entity_poly.pdbx_seq_one_letter_code
_entity_poly.pdbx_strand_id
1 'polypeptide(L)'
;MELNLQQRVCIKFCVKNGFNGAKTLEMLGNCFGSDVLKKTTVYEWHERFRSGRESVEDNERSGRPSTSKIDENINKVREMLANNRKLTIRELAEDLNIAYGSVQDIVVNDLGLRRVAANAIIIREFLVKNKTNTIQQPSNSLDMAPCDFFLFDRVKKPLRGMRFNSRKEVMEKSKTALMAIPIIEFQKCFESWIKRWHKCVAVAGEYFEGDNITFDE
;
A
#
# COMPACT_ATOMS: atom_id res chain seq x y z
N MET A 1 29.04 5.64 12.76
CA MET A 1 28.62 6.66 13.74
C MET A 1 29.34 7.94 13.39
N GLU A 2 28.62 9.05 13.25
CA GLU A 2 29.21 10.34 12.86
C GLU A 2 30.19 10.82 13.95
N LEU A 3 31.36 11.37 13.56
CA LEU A 3 32.45 11.73 14.46
C LEU A 3 32.01 12.68 15.60
N ASN A 4 31.09 13.59 15.29
CA ASN A 4 30.49 14.50 16.27
C ASN A 4 29.66 13.76 17.33
N LEU A 5 28.97 12.69 16.94
CA LEU A 5 28.15 11.89 17.84
C LEU A 5 29.03 11.12 18.83
N GLN A 6 30.15 10.56 18.36
CA GLN A 6 31.13 9.87 19.20
C GLN A 6 31.70 10.80 20.27
N GLN A 7 32.07 12.02 19.88
CA GLN A 7 32.57 13.02 20.84
C GLN A 7 31.49 13.41 21.87
N ARG A 8 30.22 13.54 21.49
CA ARG A 8 29.11 13.79 22.44
C ARG A 8 28.92 12.64 23.44
N VAL A 9 29.10 11.40 23.02
CA VAL A 9 29.12 10.23 23.93
C VAL A 9 30.25 10.35 24.94
N CYS A 10 31.45 10.73 24.50
CA CYS A 10 32.60 10.98 25.39
C CYS A 10 32.33 12.13 26.38
N ILE A 11 31.68 13.22 25.94
CA ILE A 11 31.26 14.32 26.83
C ILE A 11 30.28 13.80 27.90
N LYS A 12 29.26 13.03 27.50
CA LYS A 12 28.30 12.42 28.43
C LYS A 12 29.00 11.51 29.45
N PHE A 13 29.96 10.71 28.99
CA PHE A 13 30.80 9.89 29.87
C PHE A 13 31.57 10.75 30.88
N CYS A 14 32.19 11.84 30.44
CA CYS A 14 32.96 12.73 31.33
C CYS A 14 32.07 13.37 32.40
N VAL A 15 30.87 13.82 32.04
CA VAL A 15 29.89 14.37 32.98
C VAL A 15 29.46 13.34 34.02
N LYS A 16 29.18 12.09 33.61
CA LYS A 16 28.82 10.99 34.53
C LYS A 16 29.94 10.64 35.51
N ASN A 17 31.20 10.86 35.14
CA ASN A 17 32.36 10.65 36.01
C ASN A 17 32.71 11.88 36.86
N GLY A 18 31.90 12.94 36.83
CA GLY A 18 32.11 14.15 37.64
C GLY A 18 33.22 15.08 37.13
N PHE A 19 33.72 14.88 35.90
CA PHE A 19 34.72 15.77 35.33
C PHE A 19 34.11 17.13 34.95
N ASN A 20 34.85 18.20 35.20
CA ASN A 20 34.45 19.54 34.78
C ASN A 20 34.65 19.74 33.26
N GLY A 21 34.06 20.82 32.71
CA GLY A 21 34.10 21.08 31.27
C GLY A 21 35.51 21.29 30.71
N ALA A 22 36.43 21.85 31.51
CA ALA A 22 37.82 22.03 31.10
C ALA A 22 38.55 20.69 30.96
N LYS A 23 38.39 19.78 31.93
CA LYS A 23 38.96 18.44 31.87
C LYS A 23 38.34 17.60 30.75
N THR A 24 37.05 17.79 30.50
CA THR A 24 36.35 17.13 29.38
C THR A 24 36.93 17.56 28.03
N LEU A 25 37.20 18.86 27.84
CA LEU A 25 37.82 19.38 26.62
C LEU A 25 39.26 18.86 26.44
N GLU A 26 40.05 18.79 27.51
CA GLU A 26 41.40 18.21 27.50
C GLU A 26 41.38 16.73 27.09
N MET A 27 40.48 15.94 27.67
CA MET A 27 40.34 14.51 27.35
C MET A 27 39.87 14.30 25.90
N LEU A 28 38.96 15.14 25.40
CA LEU A 28 38.59 15.13 23.98
C LEU A 28 39.78 15.49 23.09
N GLY A 29 40.58 16.51 23.45
CA GLY A 29 41.80 16.90 22.75
C GLY A 29 42.79 15.75 22.59
N ASN A 30 43.01 14.98 23.66
CA ASN A 30 43.90 13.84 23.65
C ASN A 30 43.36 12.68 22.80
N CYS A 31 42.05 12.47 22.75
CA CYS A 31 41.44 11.37 21.99
C CYS A 31 41.22 11.69 20.50
N PHE A 32 40.83 12.92 20.16
CA PHE A 32 40.37 13.29 18.82
C PHE A 32 41.28 14.32 18.11
N GLY A 33 42.32 14.83 18.79
CA GLY A 33 43.34 15.68 18.17
C GLY A 33 42.77 16.94 17.51
N SER A 34 43.05 17.11 16.20
CA SER A 34 42.60 18.24 15.40
C SER A 34 41.09 18.24 15.12
N ASP A 35 40.43 17.09 15.25
CA ASP A 35 39.02 16.92 14.89
C ASP A 35 38.07 17.17 16.08
N VAL A 36 38.59 17.73 17.18
CA VAL A 36 37.82 18.07 18.37
C VAL A 36 36.73 19.10 18.09
N LEU A 37 35.55 18.86 18.67
CA LEU A 37 34.46 19.82 18.72
C LEU A 37 34.95 21.16 19.28
N LYS A 38 34.49 22.27 18.68
CA LYS A 38 34.82 23.61 19.16
C LYS A 38 34.52 23.72 20.66
N LYS A 39 35.39 24.44 21.38
CA LYS A 39 35.26 24.68 22.83
C LYS A 39 33.83 25.03 23.22
N THR A 40 33.19 25.97 22.53
CA THR A 40 31.79 26.38 22.79
C THR A 40 30.81 25.20 22.75
N THR A 41 30.89 24.36 21.71
CA THR A 41 30.05 23.17 21.56
C THR A 41 30.30 22.16 22.68
N VAL A 42 31.55 21.95 23.10
CA VAL A 42 31.88 21.04 24.21
C VAL A 42 31.23 21.51 25.52
N TYR A 43 31.34 22.81 25.84
CA TYR A 43 30.74 23.35 27.06
C TYR A 43 29.20 23.35 27.01
N GLU A 44 28.59 23.67 25.86
CA GLU A 44 27.13 23.59 25.69
C GLU A 44 26.60 22.17 25.91
N TRP A 45 27.25 21.15 25.33
CA TRP A 45 26.86 19.75 25.53
C TRP A 45 27.13 19.28 26.95
N HIS A 46 28.26 19.68 27.55
CA HIS A 46 28.59 19.37 28.94
C HIS A 46 27.51 19.90 29.89
N GLU A 47 27.08 21.14 29.71
CA GLU A 47 26.04 21.75 30.52
C GLU A 47 24.66 21.13 30.28
N ARG A 48 24.32 20.79 29.03
CA ARG A 48 23.08 20.05 28.72
C ARG A 48 23.01 18.71 29.45
N PHE A 49 24.10 17.93 29.45
CA PHE A 49 24.15 16.66 30.17
C PHE A 49 24.15 16.85 31.68
N ARG A 50 24.83 17.89 32.20
CA ARG A 50 24.79 18.24 33.62
C ARG A 50 23.37 18.65 34.06
N SER A 51 22.63 19.33 33.19
CA SER A 51 21.23 19.72 33.38
C SER A 51 20.23 18.55 33.20
N GLY A 52 20.72 17.31 33.05
CA GLY A 52 19.88 16.10 33.04
C GLY A 52 19.47 15.57 31.66
N ARG A 53 19.95 16.15 30.55
CA ARG A 53 19.73 15.56 29.21
C ARG A 53 20.39 14.19 29.13
N GLU A 54 19.74 13.21 28.50
CA GLU A 54 20.37 11.90 28.21
C GLU A 54 20.68 11.66 26.72
N SER A 55 19.93 12.27 25.81
CA SER A 55 20.12 12.05 24.37
C SER A 55 21.37 12.77 23.83
N VAL A 56 22.16 12.05 23.02
CA VAL A 56 23.33 12.57 22.29
C VAL A 56 22.98 13.13 20.90
N GLU A 57 21.76 12.85 20.43
CA GLU A 57 21.23 13.30 19.15
C GLU A 57 20.83 14.78 19.22
N ASP A 58 20.80 15.46 18.06
CA ASP A 58 20.22 16.79 17.97
C ASP A 58 18.73 16.78 18.33
N ASN A 59 18.23 17.90 18.88
CA ASN A 59 16.79 18.07 19.02
C ASN A 59 16.14 18.18 17.63
N GLU A 60 14.86 17.83 17.55
CA GLU A 60 14.05 18.15 16.39
C GLU A 60 14.21 19.64 16.06
N ARG A 61 14.62 19.92 14.82
CA ARG A 61 14.72 21.28 14.33
C ARG A 61 13.31 21.80 14.11
N SER A 62 12.99 22.95 14.68
CA SER A 62 11.80 23.71 14.29
C SER A 62 11.96 24.14 12.83
N GLY A 63 11.30 23.41 11.93
CA GLY A 63 11.18 23.80 10.54
C GLY A 63 10.34 25.07 10.37
N ARG A 64 10.29 25.61 9.16
CA ARG A 64 9.37 26.70 8.82
C ARG A 64 7.92 26.20 9.01
N PRO A 65 7.06 26.91 9.77
CA PRO A 65 5.65 26.56 9.87
C PRO A 65 5.01 26.56 8.47
N SER A 66 4.35 25.47 8.11
CA SER A 66 3.59 25.42 6.87
C SER A 66 2.30 26.22 7.05
N THR A 67 2.15 27.32 6.31
CA THR A 67 0.95 28.18 6.38
C THR A 67 -0.31 27.50 5.87
N SER A 68 -0.16 26.48 5.02
CA SER A 68 -1.28 25.76 4.40
C SER A 68 -1.74 24.51 5.17
N LYS A 69 -0.89 23.95 6.05
CA LYS A 69 -1.18 22.73 6.83
C LYS A 69 -1.49 23.04 8.29
N ILE A 70 -2.38 23.99 8.51
CA ILE A 70 -2.90 24.26 9.85
C ILE A 70 -3.99 23.23 10.14
N ASP A 71 -4.17 22.84 11.41
CA ASP A 71 -5.19 21.87 11.82
C ASP A 71 -6.59 22.21 11.30
N GLU A 72 -6.91 23.50 11.18
CA GLU A 72 -8.16 23.98 10.57
C GLU A 72 -8.32 23.52 9.11
N ASN A 73 -7.28 23.69 8.29
CA ASN A 73 -7.31 23.27 6.89
C ASN A 73 -7.36 21.75 6.75
N ILE A 74 -6.64 21.03 7.61
CA ILE A 74 -6.67 19.56 7.65
C ILE A 74 -8.08 19.07 7.98
N ASN A 75 -8.75 19.69 8.96
CA ASN A 75 -10.11 19.35 9.34
C ASN A 75 -11.11 19.67 8.22
N LYS A 76 -10.98 20.82 7.54
CA LYS A 76 -11.83 21.16 6.38
C LYS A 76 -11.71 20.13 5.24
N VAL A 77 -10.48 19.74 4.88
CA VAL A 77 -10.23 18.69 3.88
C VAL A 77 -10.88 17.37 4.31
N ARG A 78 -10.73 16.99 5.59
CA ARG A 78 -11.32 15.76 6.14
C ARG A 78 -12.85 15.77 6.05
N GLU A 79 -13.50 16.88 6.39
CA GLU A 79 -14.96 17.01 6.35
C GLU A 79 -15.50 16.94 4.92
N MET A 80 -14.88 17.67 3.98
CA MET A 80 -15.27 17.62 2.56
C MET A 80 -15.17 16.20 1.99
N LEU A 81 -14.10 15.48 2.31
CA LEU A 81 -13.91 14.09 1.86
C LEU A 81 -14.86 13.10 2.54
N ALA A 82 -15.28 13.37 3.78
CA ALA A 82 -16.30 12.57 4.48
C ALA A 82 -17.68 12.75 3.84
N ASN A 83 -18.02 13.98 3.41
CA ASN A 83 -19.28 14.30 2.74
C ASN A 83 -19.32 13.79 1.29
N ASN A 84 -18.22 13.97 0.55
CA ASN A 84 -18.11 13.50 -0.83
C ASN A 84 -16.71 12.95 -1.12
N ARG A 85 -16.59 11.62 -1.04
CA ARG A 85 -15.33 10.90 -1.28
C ARG A 85 -14.86 10.92 -2.75
N LYS A 86 -15.66 11.47 -3.67
CA LYS A 86 -15.32 11.58 -5.10
C LYS A 86 -14.62 12.89 -5.46
N LEU A 87 -14.51 13.84 -4.52
CA LEU A 87 -13.82 15.11 -4.75
C LEU A 87 -12.37 14.87 -5.16
N THR A 88 -11.95 15.60 -6.19
CA THR A 88 -10.57 15.64 -6.66
C THR A 88 -9.75 16.60 -5.80
N ILE A 89 -8.43 16.38 -5.78
CA ILE A 89 -7.49 17.31 -5.12
C ILE A 89 -7.63 18.73 -5.69
N ARG A 90 -7.98 18.85 -6.97
CA ARG A 90 -8.18 20.15 -7.63
C ARG A 90 -9.43 20.86 -7.13
N GLU A 91 -10.57 20.17 -7.05
CA GLU A 91 -11.80 20.74 -6.48
C GLU A 91 -11.58 21.16 -5.02
N LEU A 92 -10.93 20.31 -4.21
CA LEU A 92 -10.59 20.65 -2.82
C LEU A 92 -9.67 21.87 -2.71
N ALA A 93 -8.69 22.01 -3.63
CA ALA A 93 -7.77 23.15 -3.65
C ALA A 93 -8.49 24.45 -4.02
N GLU A 94 -9.39 24.40 -4.99
CA GLU A 94 -10.20 25.53 -5.43
C GLU A 94 -11.20 25.95 -4.34
N ASP A 95 -11.92 25.00 -3.74
CA ASP A 95 -12.94 25.26 -2.71
C ASP A 95 -12.35 25.79 -1.39
N LEU A 96 -11.19 25.26 -0.99
CA LEU A 96 -10.52 25.68 0.25
C LEU A 96 -9.53 26.82 0.07
N ASN A 97 -9.29 27.24 -1.19
CA ASN A 97 -8.26 28.21 -1.56
C ASN A 97 -6.87 27.84 -0.98
N ILE A 98 -6.53 26.55 -1.07
CA ILE A 98 -5.25 25.99 -0.61
C ILE A 98 -4.46 25.57 -1.84
N ALA A 99 -3.14 25.74 -1.82
CA ALA A 99 -2.27 25.26 -2.89
C ALA A 99 -2.46 23.75 -3.12
N TYR A 100 -2.62 23.34 -4.38
CA TYR A 100 -2.83 21.94 -4.78
C TYR A 100 -1.88 20.96 -4.07
N GLY A 101 -0.58 21.25 -4.07
CA GLY A 101 0.43 20.39 -3.44
C GLY A 101 0.24 20.24 -1.93
N SER A 102 -0.28 21.27 -1.25
CA SER A 102 -0.61 21.16 0.18
C SER A 102 -1.83 20.28 0.42
N VAL A 103 -2.87 20.39 -0.41
CA VAL A 103 -4.03 19.48 -0.33
C VAL A 103 -3.61 18.04 -0.61
N GLN A 104 -2.78 17.82 -1.62
CA GLN A 104 -2.24 16.50 -1.92
C GLN A 104 -1.49 15.92 -0.71
N ASP A 105 -0.64 16.71 -0.07
CA ASP A 105 0.13 16.27 1.08
C ASP A 105 -0.75 16.00 2.30
N ILE A 106 -1.77 16.86 2.54
CA ILE A 106 -2.77 16.65 3.60
C ILE A 106 -3.50 15.33 3.39
N VAL A 107 -3.96 15.06 2.18
CA VAL A 107 -4.70 13.81 1.89
C VAL A 107 -3.81 12.58 2.09
N VAL A 108 -2.56 12.63 1.64
CA VAL A 108 -1.68 11.45 1.64
C VAL A 108 -0.96 11.25 2.98
N ASN A 109 -0.33 12.28 3.53
CA ASN A 109 0.53 12.18 4.69
C ASN A 109 -0.21 12.47 6.00
N ASP A 110 -1.03 13.52 6.04
CA ASP A 110 -1.72 13.92 7.28
C ASP A 110 -2.99 13.07 7.54
N LEU A 111 -3.74 12.71 6.48
CA LEU A 111 -4.95 11.88 6.56
C LEU A 111 -4.71 10.40 6.24
N GLY A 112 -3.55 10.05 5.67
CA GLY A 112 -3.23 8.66 5.31
C GLY A 112 -4.10 8.06 4.21
N LEU A 113 -4.79 8.88 3.42
CA LEU A 113 -5.73 8.43 2.40
C LEU A 113 -5.02 8.11 1.09
N ARG A 114 -5.51 7.06 0.41
CA ARG A 114 -5.05 6.68 -0.93
C ARG A 114 -6.21 6.67 -1.92
N ARG A 115 -5.92 7.04 -3.17
CA ARG A 115 -6.92 6.99 -4.24
C ARG A 115 -7.28 5.54 -4.56
N VAL A 116 -8.57 5.22 -4.48
CA VAL A 116 -9.15 3.95 -4.92
C VAL A 116 -9.98 4.22 -6.18
N ALA A 117 -9.98 3.30 -7.13
CA ALA A 117 -10.80 3.44 -8.33
C ALA A 117 -12.29 3.52 -7.98
N ALA A 118 -12.98 4.60 -8.39
CA ALA A 118 -14.39 4.83 -8.05
C ALA A 118 -15.31 3.68 -8.49
N ASN A 119 -15.03 3.06 -9.65
CA ASN A 119 -15.77 1.89 -10.14
C ASN A 119 -15.68 0.70 -9.17
N ALA A 120 -14.54 0.50 -8.51
CA ALA A 120 -14.39 -0.59 -7.55
C ALA A 120 -15.22 -0.35 -6.28
N ILE A 121 -15.41 0.90 -5.87
CA ILE A 121 -16.24 1.26 -4.71
C ILE A 121 -17.72 1.02 -5.03
N ILE A 122 -18.21 1.53 -6.17
CA ILE A 122 -19.61 1.39 -6.58
C ILE A 122 -19.99 -0.09 -6.73
N ILE A 123 -19.12 -0.90 -7.35
CA ILE A 123 -19.36 -2.34 -7.51
C ILE A 123 -19.40 -3.03 -6.13
N ARG A 124 -18.48 -2.70 -5.21
CA ARG A 124 -18.49 -3.27 -3.84
C ARG A 124 -19.75 -2.90 -3.08
N GLU A 125 -20.15 -1.63 -3.11
CA GLU A 125 -21.38 -1.14 -2.48
C GLU A 125 -22.62 -1.85 -3.05
N PHE A 126 -22.68 -2.01 -4.37
CA PHE A 126 -23.75 -2.75 -5.04
C PHE A 126 -23.80 -4.21 -4.60
N LEU A 127 -22.66 -4.90 -4.53
CA LEU A 127 -22.60 -6.31 -4.10
C LEU A 127 -23.02 -6.47 -2.63
N VAL A 128 -22.58 -5.57 -1.74
CA VAL A 128 -23.00 -5.56 -0.33
C VAL A 128 -24.49 -5.30 -0.19
N LYS A 129 -25.02 -4.29 -0.90
CA LYS A 129 -26.45 -3.95 -0.90
C LYS A 129 -27.32 -5.12 -1.34
N ASN A 130 -26.87 -5.89 -2.33
CA ASN A 130 -27.57 -7.06 -2.84
C ASN A 130 -27.21 -8.37 -2.11
N LYS A 131 -26.47 -8.30 -0.99
CA LYS A 131 -26.05 -9.47 -0.20
C LYS A 131 -25.39 -10.57 -1.04
N THR A 132 -24.62 -10.17 -2.05
CA THR A 132 -23.95 -11.11 -2.95
C THR A 132 -22.71 -11.67 -2.28
N ASN A 133 -22.59 -13.00 -2.22
CA ASN A 133 -21.40 -13.65 -1.69
C ASN A 133 -20.23 -13.46 -2.66
N THR A 134 -19.21 -12.72 -2.23
CA THR A 134 -17.98 -12.52 -2.98
C THR A 134 -16.92 -13.50 -2.52
N ILE A 135 -16.36 -14.26 -3.44
CA ILE A 135 -15.24 -15.16 -3.18
C ILE A 135 -13.94 -14.41 -3.50
N GLN A 136 -12.94 -14.53 -2.63
CA GLN A 136 -11.59 -14.00 -2.88
C GLN A 136 -10.97 -14.76 -4.04
N GLN A 137 -10.52 -14.04 -5.08
CA GLN A 137 -9.82 -14.62 -6.22
C GLN A 137 -8.38 -14.08 -6.27
N PRO A 138 -7.37 -14.95 -6.31
CA PRO A 138 -5.99 -14.53 -6.45
C PRO A 138 -5.73 -13.82 -7.78
N SER A 139 -4.75 -12.91 -7.78
CA SER A 139 -4.37 -12.18 -8.99
C SER A 139 -3.78 -13.12 -10.03
N ASN A 140 -4.15 -12.93 -11.30
CA ASN A 140 -3.69 -13.70 -12.46
C ASN A 140 -4.06 -15.20 -12.48
N SER A 141 -4.97 -15.66 -11.61
CA SER A 141 -5.35 -17.08 -11.53
C SER A 141 -6.53 -17.44 -12.43
N LEU A 142 -6.28 -17.51 -13.74
CA LEU A 142 -7.27 -17.94 -14.74
C LEU A 142 -7.60 -19.44 -14.61
N ASP A 143 -6.63 -20.25 -14.21
CA ASP A 143 -6.76 -21.67 -13.88
C ASP A 143 -7.67 -21.94 -12.67
N MET A 144 -7.95 -20.90 -11.87
CA MET A 144 -8.85 -20.98 -10.71
C MET A 144 -10.24 -20.41 -10.98
N ALA A 145 -10.52 -19.94 -12.21
CA ALA A 145 -11.79 -19.36 -12.58
C ALA A 145 -12.63 -20.32 -13.45
N PRO A 146 -13.80 -20.80 -12.98
CA PRO A 146 -14.66 -21.71 -13.75
C PRO A 146 -15.04 -21.20 -15.14
N CYS A 147 -15.15 -19.88 -15.30
CA CYS A 147 -15.41 -19.28 -16.61
C CYS A 147 -14.25 -19.51 -17.59
N ASP A 148 -13.01 -19.34 -17.11
CA ASP A 148 -11.81 -19.39 -17.94
C ASP A 148 -11.39 -20.82 -18.25
N PHE A 149 -11.31 -21.72 -17.25
CA PHE A 149 -10.84 -23.09 -17.49
C PHE A 149 -11.91 -24.03 -18.07
N PHE A 150 -13.20 -23.67 -18.00
CA PHE A 150 -14.30 -24.53 -18.46
C PHE A 150 -15.25 -23.83 -19.44
N LEU A 151 -15.96 -22.78 -19.00
CA LEU A 151 -17.12 -22.26 -19.76
C LEU A 151 -16.72 -21.69 -21.12
N PHE A 152 -15.72 -20.81 -21.14
CA PHE A 152 -15.32 -20.12 -22.38
C PHE A 152 -14.80 -21.09 -23.42
N ASP A 153 -14.08 -22.13 -23.01
CA ASP A 153 -13.60 -23.16 -23.92
C ASP A 153 -14.75 -23.94 -24.55
N ARG A 154 -15.75 -24.35 -23.76
CA ARG A 154 -16.93 -25.08 -24.25
C ARG A 154 -17.77 -24.24 -25.22
N VAL A 155 -17.87 -22.93 -24.99
CA VAL A 155 -18.60 -22.01 -25.88
C VAL A 155 -17.79 -21.64 -27.12
N LYS A 156 -16.47 -21.44 -27.01
CA LYS A 156 -15.63 -20.98 -28.12
C LYS A 156 -15.26 -22.09 -29.09
N LYS A 157 -15.08 -23.34 -28.64
CA LYS A 157 -14.68 -24.47 -29.51
C LYS A 157 -15.66 -24.68 -30.69
N PRO A 158 -16.98 -24.76 -30.50
CA PRO A 158 -17.95 -24.90 -31.60
C PRO A 158 -17.96 -23.70 -32.56
N LEU A 159 -17.59 -22.52 -32.08
CA LEU A 159 -17.60 -21.28 -32.87
C LEU A 159 -16.26 -21.04 -33.59
N ARG A 160 -15.24 -21.85 -33.31
CA ARG A 160 -13.89 -21.69 -33.86
C ARG A 160 -13.93 -21.89 -35.37
N GLY A 161 -13.28 -20.97 -36.10
CA GLY A 161 -13.22 -21.01 -37.56
C GLY A 161 -14.47 -20.48 -38.27
N MET A 162 -15.55 -20.18 -37.54
CA MET A 162 -16.74 -19.57 -38.12
C MET A 162 -16.50 -18.08 -38.40
N ARG A 163 -17.02 -17.58 -39.51
CA ARG A 163 -17.14 -16.15 -39.80
C ARG A 163 -18.57 -15.70 -39.54
N PHE A 164 -18.71 -14.51 -38.97
CA PHE A 164 -20.00 -13.94 -38.61
C PHE A 164 -20.14 -12.58 -39.28
N ASN A 165 -21.30 -12.32 -39.86
CA ASN A 165 -21.56 -11.08 -40.60
C ASN A 165 -22.29 -10.04 -39.75
N SER A 166 -22.76 -10.41 -38.54
CA SER A 166 -23.45 -9.49 -37.64
C SER A 166 -23.29 -9.87 -36.16
N ARG A 167 -23.43 -8.87 -35.28
CA ARG A 167 -23.48 -9.08 -33.83
C ARG A 167 -24.63 -10.02 -33.44
N LYS A 168 -25.79 -9.90 -34.09
CA LYS A 168 -26.98 -10.72 -33.81
C LYS A 168 -26.68 -12.21 -34.04
N GLU A 169 -25.98 -12.52 -35.12
CA GLU A 169 -25.55 -13.88 -35.43
C GLU A 169 -24.60 -14.46 -34.37
N VAL A 170 -23.64 -13.65 -33.90
CA VAL A 170 -22.71 -14.06 -32.82
C VAL A 170 -23.47 -14.36 -31.54
N MET A 171 -24.43 -13.51 -31.15
CA MET A 171 -25.23 -13.71 -29.94
C MET A 171 -26.06 -14.99 -30.03
N GLU A 172 -26.72 -15.24 -31.16
CA GLU A 172 -27.55 -16.43 -31.34
C GLU A 172 -26.71 -17.70 -31.28
N LYS A 173 -25.62 -17.80 -32.06
CA LYS A 173 -24.78 -19.01 -32.03
C LYS A 173 -24.07 -19.21 -30.69
N SER A 174 -23.64 -18.13 -30.03
CA SER A 174 -23.09 -18.23 -28.66
C SER A 174 -24.11 -18.75 -27.67
N LYS A 175 -25.37 -18.29 -27.77
CA LYS A 175 -26.47 -18.77 -26.92
C LYS A 175 -26.76 -20.25 -27.19
N THR A 176 -26.82 -20.67 -28.47
CA THR A 176 -27.01 -22.08 -28.82
C THR A 176 -25.88 -22.94 -28.27
N ALA A 177 -24.62 -22.52 -28.42
CA ALA A 177 -23.46 -23.25 -27.89
C ALA A 177 -23.50 -23.35 -26.35
N LEU A 178 -23.92 -22.30 -25.65
CA LEU A 178 -24.10 -22.31 -24.20
C LEU A 178 -25.20 -23.28 -23.77
N MET A 179 -26.36 -23.24 -24.42
CA MET A 179 -27.51 -24.10 -24.09
C MET A 179 -27.28 -25.57 -24.46
N ALA A 180 -26.34 -25.85 -25.36
CA ALA A 180 -25.93 -27.21 -25.69
C ALA A 180 -25.08 -27.88 -24.60
N ILE A 181 -24.57 -27.12 -23.60
CA ILE A 181 -23.78 -27.68 -22.50
C ILE A 181 -24.73 -28.35 -21.50
N PRO A 182 -24.61 -29.67 -21.26
CA PRO A 182 -25.44 -30.36 -20.28
C PRO A 182 -25.24 -29.84 -18.87
N ILE A 183 -26.31 -29.80 -18.07
CA ILE A 183 -26.26 -29.37 -16.65
C ILE A 183 -25.22 -30.18 -15.86
N ILE A 184 -25.09 -31.48 -16.14
CA ILE A 184 -24.13 -32.35 -15.46
C ILE A 184 -22.66 -31.90 -15.66
N GLU A 185 -22.34 -31.28 -16.79
CA GLU A 185 -20.98 -30.75 -17.04
C GLU A 185 -20.68 -29.54 -16.15
N PHE A 186 -21.68 -28.70 -15.86
CA PHE A 186 -21.51 -27.61 -14.89
C PHE A 186 -21.29 -28.15 -13.47
N GLN A 187 -22.01 -29.20 -13.08
CA GLN A 187 -21.80 -29.82 -11.77
C GLN A 187 -20.38 -30.38 -11.64
N LYS A 188 -19.92 -31.14 -12.65
CA LYS A 188 -18.54 -31.65 -12.72
C LYS A 188 -17.51 -30.51 -12.69
N CYS A 189 -17.80 -29.37 -13.32
CA CYS A 189 -16.93 -28.19 -13.27
C CYS A 189 -16.75 -27.68 -11.83
N PHE A 190 -17.82 -27.58 -11.04
CA PHE A 190 -17.72 -27.13 -9.65
C PHE A 190 -17.00 -28.15 -8.76
N GLU A 191 -17.18 -29.45 -8.99
CA GLU A 191 -16.41 -30.49 -8.31
C GLU A 191 -14.90 -30.42 -8.67
N SER A 192 -14.59 -30.21 -9.95
CA SER A 192 -13.22 -29.97 -10.41
C SER A 192 -12.62 -28.71 -9.79
N TRP A 193 -13.43 -27.65 -9.65
CA TRP A 193 -13.00 -26.41 -9.01
C TRP A 193 -12.50 -26.66 -7.59
N ILE A 194 -13.23 -27.44 -6.79
CA ILE A 194 -12.80 -27.82 -5.43
C ILE A 194 -11.45 -28.57 -5.48
N LYS A 195 -11.27 -29.51 -6.42
CA LYS A 195 -10.02 -30.25 -6.57
C LYS A 195 -8.85 -29.34 -6.97
N ARG A 196 -9.09 -28.38 -7.86
CA ARG A 196 -8.10 -27.37 -8.28
C ARG A 196 -7.64 -26.51 -7.10
N TRP A 197 -8.53 -26.14 -6.18
CA TRP A 197 -8.15 -25.44 -4.94
C TRP A 197 -7.19 -26.26 -4.09
N HIS A 198 -7.47 -27.56 -3.88
CA HIS A 198 -6.57 -28.43 -3.13
C HIS A 198 -5.20 -28.58 -3.84
N LYS A 199 -5.19 -28.70 -5.17
CA LYS A 199 -3.97 -28.80 -5.96
C LYS A 199 -3.14 -27.52 -5.86
N CYS A 200 -3.76 -26.34 -5.96
CA CYS A 200 -3.11 -25.04 -5.79
C CYS A 200 -2.39 -24.93 -4.44
N VAL A 201 -3.05 -25.36 -3.35
CA VAL A 201 -2.43 -25.41 -2.02
C VAL A 201 -1.25 -26.38 -1.98
N ALA A 202 -1.41 -27.58 -2.56
CA ALA A 202 -0.36 -28.61 -2.58
C ALA A 202 0.91 -28.18 -3.34
N VAL A 203 0.77 -27.36 -4.38
CA VAL A 203 1.90 -26.81 -5.15
C VAL A 203 2.33 -25.42 -4.68
N ALA A 204 1.91 -25.02 -3.47
CA ALA A 204 2.25 -23.74 -2.86
C ALA A 204 1.93 -22.49 -3.72
N GLY A 205 0.88 -22.56 -4.53
CA GLY A 205 0.42 -21.46 -5.39
C GLY A 205 1.09 -21.36 -6.76
N GLU A 206 1.98 -22.30 -7.10
CA GLU A 206 2.51 -22.43 -8.47
C GLU A 206 1.42 -22.85 -9.47
N TYR A 207 1.59 -22.48 -10.74
CA TYR A 207 0.70 -22.95 -11.80
C TYR A 207 0.85 -24.46 -11.99
N PHE A 208 -0.25 -25.11 -12.32
CA PHE A 208 -0.26 -26.52 -12.66
C PHE A 208 -0.92 -26.74 -14.02
N GLU A 209 -0.25 -27.51 -14.88
CA GLU A 209 -0.82 -27.96 -16.14
C GLU A 209 -1.64 -29.26 -15.94
N GLY A 210 -2.58 -29.48 -16.86
CA GLY A 210 -3.30 -30.74 -16.98
C GLY A 210 -4.44 -30.87 -15.96
N ASP A 211 -5.64 -30.52 -16.43
CA ASP A 211 -6.81 -31.32 -16.09
C ASP A 211 -6.72 -32.57 -16.97
N ASN A 212 -6.14 -33.67 -16.45
CA ASN A 212 -6.41 -35.00 -17.03
C ASN A 212 -7.85 -35.37 -16.70
N ILE A 213 -8.79 -34.57 -17.21
CA ILE A 213 -10.19 -34.91 -17.24
C ILE A 213 -10.43 -35.48 -18.63
N THR A 214 -10.03 -36.74 -18.80
CA THR A 214 -10.58 -37.59 -19.85
C THR A 214 -12.07 -37.74 -19.56
N PHE A 215 -12.90 -37.07 -20.36
CA PHE A 215 -14.30 -37.40 -20.50
C PHE A 215 -14.46 -38.23 -21.78
N ASP A 216 -13.77 -39.37 -21.82
CA ASP A 216 -14.12 -40.44 -22.73
C ASP A 216 -15.01 -41.40 -21.93
N GLU A 217 -16.31 -41.16 -22.03
CA GLU A 217 -17.38 -42.08 -22.43
C GLU A 217 -18.72 -41.32 -22.50
#